data_AF-A0A951ATX8-F1
#
_entry.id   AF-A0A951ATX8-F1
#
_cell.length_a   1.000
_cell.length_b   1.000
_cell.length_c   1.000
_cell.angle_alpha   90.00
_cell.angle_beta   90.00
_cell.angle_gamma   90.00
#
_symmetry.space_group_name_H-M   'P 1'
#
loop_
_entity.id
_entity.type
_entity.pdbx_description
1 polymer ?
#
loop_
_entity_poly.entity_id
_entity_poly.type
_entity_poly.pdbx_seq_one_letter_code
_entity_poly.pdbx_strand_id
1 'polypeptide(L)'
;MNRLSRRNLTDTTFDIALRGYDKRQVDERLRVLAAELAAADNAVAAANQRITMLEDALSQGRHTSDGEPAGDANFGARVEKILKLAEDEAREVRGQAEAAAAATLDQARAQAAELRERAEQEVTSRRAEADRKAAEQEAALRRRSGELEITCQEAEREAERVRAQARADAEQIRAAASTDAEELVRTSTADAEMMGRAARAEADRLLAQARAEADRLVAVATDTATQRERSSAHELHQLARLQEEINADLYRVKDVLDTLFGPGAAITGGAMLPKRRKDGSPPAHQANAV
;
A
#
# COMPACT_ATOMS: atom_id res chain seq x y z
N MET A 1 6.46 36.32 -66.47
CA MET A 1 5.91 35.36 -65.50
C MET A 1 6.09 33.96 -66.06
N ASN A 2 7.05 33.19 -65.51
CA ASN A 2 7.33 31.83 -65.95
C ASN A 2 6.10 30.94 -65.68
N ARG A 3 5.40 30.51 -66.74
CA ARG A 3 4.32 29.53 -66.61
C ARG A 3 4.94 28.18 -66.29
N LEU A 4 4.58 27.62 -65.14
CA LEU A 4 4.99 26.28 -64.71
C LEU A 4 4.55 25.28 -65.79
N SER A 5 5.52 24.73 -66.53
CA SER A 5 5.27 23.66 -67.48
C SER A 5 4.69 22.43 -66.76
N ARG A 6 3.82 21.67 -67.44
CA ARG A 6 3.19 20.41 -66.97
C ARG A 6 4.15 19.47 -66.22
N ARG A 7 5.42 19.44 -66.65
CA ARG A 7 6.48 18.60 -66.07
C ARG A 7 6.90 19.05 -64.66
N ASN A 8 6.79 20.34 -64.37
CA ASN A 8 7.21 20.92 -63.10
C ASN A 8 6.21 20.65 -61.97
N LEU A 9 4.92 20.46 -62.27
CA LEU A 9 3.89 20.26 -61.24
C LEU A 9 3.93 18.85 -60.62
N THR A 10 4.42 17.86 -61.38
CA THR A 10 4.49 16.45 -60.96
C THR A 10 5.82 16.06 -60.33
N ASP A 11 6.88 16.86 -60.52
CA ASP A 11 8.25 16.59 -60.03
C ASP A 11 8.66 17.45 -58.81
N THR A 12 7.85 18.43 -58.42
CA THR A 12 8.16 19.27 -57.25
C THR A 12 7.89 18.54 -55.94
N THR A 13 8.97 18.25 -55.19
CA THR A 13 8.90 17.79 -53.80
C THR A 13 8.88 19.03 -52.89
N PHE A 14 7.94 19.09 -51.94
CA PHE A 14 7.84 20.17 -50.95
C PHE A 14 8.60 19.81 -49.66
N ASP A 15 9.19 20.81 -49.00
CA ASP A 15 9.84 20.66 -47.70
C ASP A 15 8.81 20.42 -46.58
N ILE A 16 9.12 19.53 -45.61
CA ILE A 16 8.20 19.11 -44.55
C ILE A 16 8.43 19.96 -43.28
N ALA A 17 7.38 20.63 -42.80
CA ALA A 17 7.39 21.42 -41.56
C ALA A 17 6.50 20.80 -40.47
N LEU A 18 6.87 20.99 -39.19
CA LEU A 18 6.28 20.35 -37.99
C LEU A 18 4.76 20.60 -37.80
N ARG A 19 4.17 21.55 -38.54
CA ARG A 19 2.73 21.85 -38.56
C ARG A 19 2.24 22.26 -39.96
N GLY A 20 2.70 21.52 -40.97
CA GLY A 20 2.37 21.75 -42.38
C GLY A 20 1.05 21.11 -42.84
N TYR A 21 0.73 21.32 -44.12
CA TYR A 21 -0.41 20.68 -44.78
C TYR A 21 -0.22 19.17 -44.89
N ASP A 22 -1.33 18.41 -44.83
CA ASP A 22 -1.31 16.96 -45.03
C ASP A 22 -0.87 16.63 -46.46
N LYS A 23 0.29 15.97 -46.57
CA LYS A 23 0.89 15.56 -47.85
C LYS A 23 -0.11 14.83 -48.75
N ARG A 24 -0.94 13.93 -48.21
CA ARG A 24 -1.87 13.14 -49.01
C ARG A 24 -2.98 14.01 -49.63
N GLN A 25 -3.45 15.01 -48.89
CA GLN A 25 -4.46 15.94 -49.38
C GLN A 25 -3.89 16.90 -50.42
N VAL A 26 -2.63 17.32 -50.24
CA VAL A 26 -1.92 18.16 -51.21
C VAL A 26 -1.65 17.40 -52.51
N ASP A 27 -1.16 16.17 -52.42
CA ASP A 27 -0.90 15.32 -53.60
C ASP A 27 -2.19 15.06 -54.40
N GLU A 28 -3.31 14.80 -53.72
CA GLU A 28 -4.61 14.62 -54.37
C GLU A 28 -5.09 15.92 -55.04
N ARG A 29 -4.95 17.07 -54.36
CA ARG A 29 -5.36 18.35 -54.94
C ARG A 29 -4.49 18.74 -56.14
N LEU A 30 -3.19 18.47 -56.09
CA LEU A 30 -2.27 18.68 -57.22
C LEU A 30 -2.61 17.78 -58.40
N ARG A 31 -2.99 16.51 -58.15
CA ARG A 31 -3.45 15.60 -59.20
C ARG A 31 -4.71 16.12 -59.90
N VAL A 32 -5.68 16.63 -59.14
CA VAL A 32 -6.91 17.23 -59.69
C VAL A 32 -6.57 18.48 -60.51
N LEU A 33 -5.74 19.38 -59.99
CA LEU A 33 -5.32 20.59 -60.71
C LEU A 33 -4.55 20.28 -61.99
N ALA A 34 -3.69 19.25 -61.98
CA ALA A 34 -2.98 18.80 -63.17
C ALA A 34 -3.93 18.25 -64.25
N ALA A 35 -5.00 17.55 -63.84
CA ALA A 35 -6.04 17.06 -64.75
C ALA A 35 -6.87 18.20 -65.34
N GLU A 36 -7.27 19.18 -64.52
CA GLU A 36 -7.99 20.39 -64.96
C GLU A 36 -7.16 21.19 -65.97
N LEU A 37 -5.86 21.38 -65.71
CA LEU A 37 -4.96 22.08 -66.62
C LEU A 37 -4.84 21.35 -67.97
N ALA A 38 -4.71 20.02 -67.95
CA ALA A 38 -4.66 19.23 -69.17
C ALA A 38 -5.98 19.30 -69.98
N ALA A 39 -7.12 19.35 -69.31
CA ALA A 39 -8.42 19.54 -69.96
C ALA A 39 -8.54 20.93 -70.60
N ALA A 40 -8.07 21.97 -69.91
CA ALA A 40 -8.05 23.34 -70.42
C ALA A 40 -7.14 23.48 -71.65
N ASP A 41 -5.93 22.91 -71.62
CA ASP A 41 -5.00 22.92 -72.76
C ASP A 41 -5.61 22.23 -74.00
N ASN A 42 -6.27 21.08 -73.81
CA ASN A 42 -6.96 20.38 -74.90
C ASN A 42 -8.13 21.20 -75.47
N ALA A 43 -8.86 21.91 -74.62
CA ALA A 43 -9.95 22.79 -75.06
C ALA A 43 -9.43 23.98 -75.88
N VAL A 44 -8.31 24.59 -75.48
CA VAL A 44 -7.67 25.67 -76.24
C VAL A 44 -7.16 25.16 -77.59
N ALA A 45 -6.54 23.97 -77.63
CA ALA A 45 -6.10 23.37 -78.89
C ALA A 45 -7.28 23.11 -79.85
N ALA A 46 -8.40 22.58 -79.34
CA ALA A 46 -9.61 22.34 -80.13
C ALA A 46 -10.25 23.65 -80.62
N ALA A 47 -10.26 24.71 -79.79
CA ALA A 47 -10.75 26.02 -80.19
C ALA A 47 -9.91 26.63 -81.33
N ASN A 48 -8.58 26.53 -81.24
CA ASN A 48 -7.68 27.02 -82.29
C ASN A 48 -7.86 26.26 -83.61
N GLN A 49 -8.03 24.93 -83.57
CA GLN A 49 -8.35 24.15 -84.78
C GLN A 49 -9.66 24.60 -85.43
N ARG A 50 -10.67 24.92 -84.62
CA ARG A 50 -11.97 25.37 -85.10
C ARG A 50 -11.93 26.78 -85.71
N ILE A 51 -11.09 27.67 -85.16
CA ILE A 51 -10.83 28.99 -85.75
C ILE A 51 -10.21 28.82 -87.15
N THR A 52 -9.19 27.99 -87.29
CA THR A 52 -8.57 27.73 -88.60
C THR A 52 -9.57 27.16 -89.62
N MET A 53 -10.43 26.21 -89.22
CA MET A 53 -11.46 25.67 -90.11
C MET A 53 -12.50 26.72 -90.55
N LEU A 54 -12.85 27.65 -89.66
CA LEU A 54 -13.78 28.74 -89.97
C LEU A 54 -13.15 29.78 -90.89
N GLU A 55 -11.86 30.10 -90.69
CA GLU A 55 -11.11 30.99 -91.59
C GLU A 55 -11.02 30.40 -93.00
N ASP A 56 -10.75 29.10 -93.11
CA ASP A 56 -10.74 28.39 -94.40
C ASP A 56 -12.13 28.39 -95.07
N ALA A 57 -13.20 28.12 -94.32
CA ALA A 57 -14.57 28.15 -94.85
C ALA A 57 -15.00 29.55 -95.31
N LEU A 58 -14.61 30.60 -94.59
CA LEU A 58 -14.89 31.99 -94.96
C LEU A 58 -14.11 32.41 -96.21
N SER A 59 -12.87 31.93 -96.37
CA SER A 59 -12.09 32.17 -97.59
C SER A 59 -12.74 31.54 -98.83
N GLN A 60 -13.25 30.30 -98.69
CA GLN A 60 -13.97 29.60 -99.76
C GLN A 60 -15.30 30.27 -100.10
N GLY A 61 -16.05 30.74 -99.08
CA GLY A 61 -17.32 31.44 -99.26
C GLY A 61 -17.20 32.80 -99.96
N ARG A 62 -16.09 33.53 -99.77
CA ARG A 62 -15.82 34.77 -100.52
C ARG A 62 -15.57 34.53 -102.00
N HIS A 63 -15.08 33.35 -102.38
CA HIS A 63 -14.82 33.02 -103.78
C HIS A 63 -16.07 32.54 -104.53
N THR A 64 -17.16 32.17 -103.85
CA THR A 64 -18.39 31.66 -104.48
C THR A 64 -19.50 32.69 -104.62
N SER A 65 -19.39 33.88 -104.00
CA SER A 65 -20.44 34.91 -103.97
C SER A 65 -20.36 36.00 -105.06
N ASP A 66 -19.40 35.94 -105.99
CA ASP A 66 -19.23 36.95 -107.06
C ASP A 66 -20.19 36.78 -108.27
N GLY A 67 -21.34 36.15 -108.08
CA GLY A 67 -22.34 35.91 -109.13
C GLY A 67 -23.75 36.35 -108.73
N GLU A 68 -24.08 37.62 -108.96
CA GLU A 68 -25.47 38.11 -108.94
C GLU A 68 -26.25 37.60 -110.17
N PRO A 69 -27.56 37.34 -110.01
CA PRO A 69 -28.49 37.76 -111.05
C PRO A 69 -29.65 38.60 -110.51
N ALA A 70 -29.75 39.80 -111.09
CA ALA A 70 -30.92 40.51 -111.59
C ALA A 70 -32.29 40.19 -110.96
N GLY A 71 -32.85 41.21 -110.30
CA GLY A 71 -34.20 41.20 -109.73
C GLY A 71 -35.31 41.38 -110.78
N ASP A 72 -36.21 40.41 -110.83
CA ASP A 72 -37.53 40.55 -111.44
C ASP A 72 -38.48 41.29 -110.48
N ALA A 73 -39.39 42.14 -110.98
CA ALA A 73 -40.37 42.84 -110.13
C ALA A 73 -41.31 41.90 -109.33
N ASN A 74 -41.45 40.63 -109.74
CA ASN A 74 -42.16 39.58 -109.00
C ASN A 74 -41.30 38.89 -107.91
N PHE A 75 -39.97 39.08 -107.96
CA PHE A 75 -39.04 38.69 -106.90
C PHE A 75 -39.25 39.54 -105.65
N GLY A 76 -39.48 40.86 -105.80
CA GLY A 76 -39.75 41.76 -104.66
C GLY A 76 -40.97 41.32 -103.83
N ALA A 77 -42.09 40.99 -104.47
CA ALA A 77 -43.29 40.50 -103.79
C ALA A 77 -43.09 39.12 -103.14
N ARG A 78 -42.31 38.24 -103.78
CA ARG A 78 -41.93 36.93 -103.21
C ARG A 78 -40.97 37.08 -102.04
N VAL A 79 -39.99 37.98 -102.12
CA VAL A 79 -39.03 38.27 -101.06
C VAL A 79 -39.72 38.90 -99.87
N GLU A 80 -40.64 39.85 -100.09
CA GLU A 80 -41.46 40.42 -99.01
C GLU A 80 -42.29 39.34 -98.31
N LYS A 81 -42.90 38.42 -99.08
CA LYS A 81 -43.63 37.28 -98.50
C LYS A 81 -42.72 36.31 -97.75
N ILE A 82 -41.52 36.03 -98.24
CA ILE A 82 -40.53 35.18 -97.56
C ILE A 82 -40.02 35.85 -96.29
N LEU A 83 -39.74 37.15 -96.32
CA LEU A 83 -39.30 37.92 -95.14
C LEU A 83 -40.40 37.95 -94.08
N LYS A 84 -41.66 38.15 -94.48
CA LYS A 84 -42.80 38.12 -93.55
C LYS A 84 -43.00 36.74 -92.95
N LEU A 85 -42.89 35.68 -93.76
CA LEU A 85 -42.95 34.29 -93.28
C LEU A 85 -41.78 33.98 -92.33
N ALA A 86 -40.57 34.40 -92.67
CA ALA A 86 -39.39 34.22 -91.84
C ALA A 86 -39.45 35.02 -90.53
N GLU A 87 -40.06 36.20 -90.54
CA GLU A 87 -40.27 37.00 -89.34
C GLU A 87 -41.34 36.38 -88.43
N ASP A 88 -42.42 35.87 -89.01
CA ASP A 88 -43.45 35.12 -88.28
C ASP A 88 -42.86 33.82 -87.70
N GLU A 89 -42.08 33.07 -88.47
CA GLU A 89 -41.37 31.86 -88.04
C GLU A 89 -40.32 32.17 -86.96
N ALA A 90 -39.56 33.26 -87.09
CA ALA A 90 -38.62 33.69 -86.06
C ALA A 90 -39.33 34.12 -84.77
N ARG A 91 -40.51 34.76 -84.87
CA ARG A 91 -41.34 35.11 -83.71
C ARG A 91 -41.86 33.86 -83.03
N GLU A 92 -42.28 32.86 -83.80
CA GLU A 92 -42.73 31.57 -83.30
C GLU A 92 -41.60 30.80 -82.61
N VAL A 93 -40.42 30.68 -83.23
CA VAL A 93 -39.25 30.02 -82.65
C VAL A 93 -38.79 30.72 -81.37
N ARG A 94 -38.79 32.06 -81.32
CA ARG A 94 -38.49 32.80 -80.09
C ARG A 94 -39.54 32.53 -79.00
N GLY A 95 -40.82 32.56 -79.35
CA GLY A 95 -41.89 32.24 -78.39
C GLY A 95 -41.79 30.81 -77.85
N GLN A 96 -41.47 29.84 -78.71
CA GLN A 96 -41.23 28.46 -78.31
C GLN A 96 -39.99 28.33 -77.40
N ALA A 97 -38.89 29.02 -77.73
CA ALA A 97 -37.67 29.02 -76.92
C ALA A 97 -37.89 29.68 -75.54
N GLU A 98 -38.61 30.80 -75.49
CA GLU A 98 -38.99 31.47 -74.24
C GLU A 98 -39.89 30.59 -73.38
N ALA A 99 -40.89 29.93 -73.98
CA ALA A 99 -41.77 29.00 -73.27
C ALA A 99 -40.99 27.78 -72.73
N ALA A 100 -40.08 27.21 -73.52
CA ALA A 100 -39.23 26.09 -73.10
C ALA A 100 -38.27 26.50 -71.98
N ALA A 101 -37.70 27.71 -72.05
CA ALA A 101 -36.84 28.26 -71.00
C ALA A 101 -37.62 28.50 -69.70
N ALA A 102 -38.82 29.07 -69.79
CA ALA A 102 -39.71 29.27 -68.63
C ALA A 102 -40.07 27.93 -67.97
N ALA A 103 -40.46 26.93 -68.77
CA ALA A 103 -40.76 25.58 -68.27
C ALA A 103 -39.56 24.93 -67.57
N THR A 104 -38.36 25.09 -68.13
CA THR A 104 -37.12 24.56 -67.54
C THR A 104 -36.80 25.25 -66.21
N LEU A 105 -36.98 26.57 -66.13
CA LEU A 105 -36.77 27.33 -64.89
C LEU A 105 -37.78 26.95 -63.81
N ASP A 106 -39.05 26.77 -64.16
CA ASP A 106 -40.08 26.35 -63.22
C ASP A 106 -39.85 24.92 -62.72
N GLN A 107 -39.44 24.02 -63.61
CA GLN A 107 -39.01 22.67 -63.24
C GLN A 107 -37.79 22.71 -62.30
N ALA A 108 -36.77 23.50 -62.62
CA ALA A 108 -35.58 23.63 -61.77
C ALA A 108 -35.91 24.23 -60.39
N ARG A 109 -36.82 25.21 -60.34
CA ARG A 109 -37.32 25.80 -59.09
C ARG A 109 -38.10 24.78 -58.25
N ALA A 110 -38.98 24.00 -58.87
CA ALA A 110 -39.73 22.95 -58.19
C ALA A 110 -38.80 21.87 -57.61
N GLN A 111 -37.82 21.40 -58.40
CA GLN A 111 -36.83 20.43 -57.94
C GLN A 111 -35.95 20.98 -56.81
N ALA A 112 -35.55 22.26 -56.88
CA ALA A 112 -34.78 22.91 -55.82
C ALA A 112 -35.59 23.07 -54.52
N ALA A 113 -36.89 23.37 -54.62
CA ALA A 113 -37.78 23.45 -53.47
C ALA A 113 -37.95 22.09 -52.80
N GLU A 114 -38.21 21.04 -53.58
CA GLU A 114 -38.34 19.66 -53.07
C GLU A 114 -37.03 19.18 -52.41
N LEU A 115 -35.88 19.46 -53.01
CA LEU A 115 -34.58 19.10 -52.42
C LEU A 115 -34.34 19.82 -51.10
N ARG A 116 -34.71 21.10 -51.00
CA ARG A 116 -34.59 21.88 -49.76
C ARG A 116 -35.49 21.32 -48.67
N GLU A 117 -36.76 21.04 -48.99
CA GLU A 117 -37.71 20.47 -48.03
C GLU A 117 -37.22 19.10 -47.52
N ARG A 118 -36.77 18.22 -48.42
CA ARG A 118 -36.18 16.92 -48.04
C ARG A 118 -34.94 17.10 -47.15
N ALA A 119 -34.06 18.04 -47.47
CA ALA A 119 -32.87 18.32 -46.66
C ALA A 119 -33.24 18.86 -45.27
N GLU A 120 -34.24 19.74 -45.17
CA GLU A 120 -34.74 20.27 -43.90
C GLU A 120 -35.39 19.17 -43.05
N GLN A 121 -36.19 18.29 -43.65
CA GLN A 121 -36.76 17.12 -42.99
C GLN A 121 -35.67 16.16 -42.49
N GLU A 122 -34.63 15.93 -43.28
CA GLU A 122 -33.52 15.06 -42.89
C GLU A 122 -32.70 15.67 -41.75
N VAL A 123 -32.41 16.96 -41.79
CA VAL A 123 -31.70 17.69 -40.72
C VAL A 123 -32.52 17.67 -39.43
N THR A 124 -33.82 17.93 -39.50
CA THR A 124 -34.71 17.89 -38.33
C THR A 124 -34.82 16.49 -37.74
N SER A 125 -34.95 15.46 -38.57
CA SER A 125 -34.95 14.06 -38.13
C SER A 125 -33.63 13.67 -37.45
N ARG A 126 -32.49 14.01 -38.07
CA ARG A 126 -31.16 13.75 -37.49
C ARG A 126 -30.96 14.48 -36.15
N ARG A 127 -31.44 15.72 -36.03
CA ARG A 127 -31.40 16.46 -34.76
C ARG A 127 -32.25 15.77 -33.69
N ALA A 128 -33.49 15.40 -34.01
CA ALA A 128 -34.36 14.69 -33.08
C ALA A 128 -33.80 13.31 -32.66
N GLU A 129 -33.09 12.61 -33.54
CA GLU A 129 -32.37 11.39 -33.19
C GLU A 129 -31.14 11.65 -32.29
N ALA A 130 -30.36 12.69 -32.58
CA ALA A 130 -29.22 13.07 -31.76
C ALA A 130 -29.65 13.47 -30.35
N ASP A 131 -30.72 14.26 -30.23
CA ASP A 131 -31.28 14.70 -28.94
C ASP A 131 -31.81 13.51 -28.14
N ARG A 132 -32.50 12.56 -28.78
CA ARG A 132 -32.95 11.31 -28.14
C ARG A 132 -31.77 10.49 -27.61
N LYS A 133 -30.73 10.28 -28.43
CA LYS A 133 -29.53 9.53 -28.01
C LYS A 133 -28.80 10.23 -26.87
N ALA A 134 -28.70 11.56 -26.90
CA ALA A 134 -28.09 12.34 -25.83
C ALA A 134 -28.88 12.20 -24.51
N ALA A 135 -30.21 12.29 -24.57
CA ALA A 135 -31.07 12.09 -23.40
C ALA A 135 -30.98 10.67 -22.84
N GLU A 136 -30.93 9.65 -23.71
CA GLU A 136 -30.74 8.25 -23.30
C GLU A 136 -29.39 8.04 -22.61
N GLN A 137 -28.32 8.64 -23.15
CA GLN A 137 -26.98 8.59 -22.55
C GLN A 137 -26.95 9.30 -21.21
N GLU A 138 -27.55 10.49 -21.09
CA GLU A 138 -27.63 11.21 -19.82
C GLU A 138 -28.41 10.40 -18.77
N ALA A 139 -29.55 9.82 -19.15
CA ALA A 139 -30.32 8.95 -18.27
C ALA A 139 -29.55 7.68 -17.86
N ALA A 140 -28.79 7.08 -18.77
CA ALA A 140 -27.92 5.94 -18.46
C ALA A 140 -26.79 6.32 -17.49
N LEU A 141 -26.14 7.47 -17.69
CA LEU A 141 -25.11 7.99 -16.79
C LEU A 141 -25.68 8.32 -15.40
N ARG A 142 -26.87 8.93 -15.34
CA ARG A 142 -27.57 9.21 -14.07
C ARG A 142 -27.88 7.92 -13.30
N ARG A 143 -28.41 6.90 -13.98
CA ARG A 143 -28.68 5.59 -13.37
C ARG A 143 -27.39 4.96 -12.84
N ARG A 144 -26.34 4.92 -13.66
CA ARG A 144 -25.04 4.38 -13.25
C ARG A 144 -24.41 5.15 -12.08
N SER A 145 -24.55 6.48 -12.05
CA SER A 145 -24.09 7.29 -10.91
C SER A 145 -24.86 6.93 -9.64
N GLY A 146 -26.19 6.82 -9.73
CA GLY A 146 -27.03 6.44 -8.58
C GLY A 146 -26.72 5.03 -8.08
N GLU A 147 -26.51 4.06 -8.98
CA GLU A 147 -26.08 2.71 -8.62
C GLU A 147 -24.72 2.72 -7.91
N LEU A 148 -23.75 3.48 -8.44
CA LEU A 148 -22.44 3.63 -7.80
C LEU A 148 -22.56 4.27 -6.41
N GLU A 149 -23.37 5.33 -6.26
CA GLU A 149 -23.63 5.97 -4.97
C GLU A 149 -24.23 4.99 -3.95
N ILE A 150 -25.20 4.17 -4.35
CA ILE A 150 -25.79 3.13 -3.49
C ILE A 150 -24.73 2.12 -3.08
N THR A 151 -23.94 1.59 -4.03
CA THR A 151 -22.89 0.60 -3.71
C THR A 151 -21.80 1.18 -2.80
N CYS A 152 -21.42 2.44 -2.98
CA CYS A 152 -20.47 3.12 -2.11
C CYS A 152 -21.04 3.26 -0.68
N GLN A 153 -22.31 3.67 -0.55
CA GLN A 153 -22.96 3.79 0.77
C GLN A 153 -23.09 2.44 1.47
N GLU A 154 -23.41 1.37 0.73
CA GLU A 154 -23.47 0.01 1.28
C GLU A 154 -22.09 -0.45 1.75
N ALA A 155 -21.05 -0.23 0.93
CA ALA A 155 -19.67 -0.57 1.29
C ALA A 155 -19.17 0.23 2.51
N GLU A 156 -19.51 1.52 2.60
CA GLU A 156 -19.20 2.37 3.76
C GLU A 156 -19.87 1.86 5.04
N ARG A 157 -21.17 1.56 4.99
CA ARG A 157 -21.92 1.00 6.13
C ARG A 157 -21.35 -0.34 6.58
N GLU A 158 -20.99 -1.21 5.65
CA GLU A 158 -20.40 -2.50 5.98
C GLU A 158 -18.99 -2.33 6.58
N ALA A 159 -18.17 -1.43 6.04
CA ALA A 159 -16.86 -1.11 6.60
C ALA A 159 -16.97 -0.52 8.01
N GLU A 160 -17.95 0.34 8.27
CA GLU A 160 -18.25 0.86 9.60
C GLU A 160 -18.69 -0.24 10.55
N ARG A 161 -19.58 -1.14 10.12
CA ARG A 161 -20.04 -2.29 10.91
C ARG A 161 -18.88 -3.20 11.31
N VAL A 162 -18.01 -3.55 10.37
CA VAL A 162 -16.83 -4.38 10.62
C VAL A 162 -15.86 -3.67 11.58
N ARG A 163 -15.63 -2.37 11.40
CA ARG A 163 -14.78 -1.58 12.32
C ARG A 163 -15.37 -1.51 13.72
N ALA A 164 -16.68 -1.32 13.86
CA ALA A 164 -17.36 -1.28 15.13
C ALA A 164 -17.27 -2.64 15.85
N GLN A 165 -17.50 -3.73 15.13
CA GLN A 165 -17.37 -5.09 15.66
C GLN A 165 -15.93 -5.37 16.12
N ALA A 166 -14.94 -5.11 15.27
CA ALA A 166 -13.54 -5.33 15.62
C ALA A 166 -13.09 -4.51 16.84
N ARG A 167 -13.62 -3.29 17.01
CA ARG A 167 -13.37 -2.47 18.21
C ARG A 167 -14.00 -3.08 19.46
N ALA A 168 -15.25 -3.53 19.37
CA ALA A 168 -15.95 -4.18 20.48
C ALA A 168 -15.24 -5.47 20.89
N ASP A 169 -14.85 -6.32 19.93
CA ASP A 169 -14.12 -7.56 20.19
C ASP A 169 -12.76 -7.28 20.84
N ALA A 170 -12.01 -6.29 20.35
CA ALA A 170 -10.74 -5.89 20.92
C ALA A 170 -10.89 -5.34 22.36
N GLU A 171 -11.97 -4.60 22.63
CA GLU A 171 -12.26 -4.12 23.97
C GLU A 171 -12.65 -5.26 24.92
N GLN A 172 -13.46 -6.21 24.46
CA GLN A 172 -13.80 -7.41 25.22
C GLN A 172 -12.56 -8.25 25.56
N ILE A 173 -11.67 -8.48 24.59
CA ILE A 173 -10.42 -9.21 24.81
C ILE A 173 -9.54 -8.48 25.83
N ARG A 174 -9.41 -7.15 25.72
CA ARG A 174 -8.63 -6.36 26.69
C ARG A 174 -9.23 -6.42 28.08
N ALA A 175 -10.55 -6.32 28.21
CA ALA A 175 -11.23 -6.41 29.50
C ALA A 175 -11.01 -7.78 30.15
N ALA A 176 -11.23 -8.87 29.40
CA ALA A 176 -10.99 -10.22 29.87
C ALA A 176 -9.52 -10.44 30.30
N ALA A 177 -8.57 -10.03 29.45
CA ALA A 177 -7.15 -10.13 29.77
C ALA A 177 -6.74 -9.31 31.01
N SER A 178 -7.37 -8.15 31.23
CA SER A 178 -7.14 -7.35 32.45
C SER A 178 -7.64 -8.09 33.69
N THR A 179 -8.86 -8.64 33.65
CA THR A 179 -9.42 -9.41 34.75
C THR A 179 -8.59 -10.65 35.06
N ASP A 180 -8.17 -11.41 34.05
CA ASP A 180 -7.32 -12.60 34.22
C ASP A 180 -5.96 -12.23 34.83
N ALA A 181 -5.35 -11.12 34.38
CA ALA A 181 -4.08 -10.64 34.92
C ALA A 181 -4.21 -10.19 36.39
N GLU A 182 -5.28 -9.46 36.73
CA GLU A 182 -5.58 -9.05 38.10
C GLU A 182 -5.80 -10.26 39.02
N GLU A 183 -6.53 -11.27 38.54
CA GLU A 183 -6.75 -12.51 39.28
C GLU A 183 -5.45 -13.29 39.49
N LEU A 184 -4.61 -13.40 38.45
CA LEU A 184 -3.31 -14.07 38.54
C LEU A 184 -2.38 -13.37 39.54
N VAL A 185 -2.33 -12.04 39.52
CA VAL A 185 -1.54 -11.25 40.49
C VAL A 185 -2.07 -11.46 41.90
N ARG A 186 -3.40 -11.41 42.09
CA ARG A 186 -4.05 -11.61 43.39
C ARG A 186 -3.75 -12.99 43.96
N THR A 187 -3.90 -14.04 43.16
CA THR A 187 -3.65 -15.44 43.58
C THR A 187 -2.17 -15.67 43.87
N SER A 188 -1.28 -15.24 42.97
CA SER A 188 0.17 -15.35 43.17
C SER A 188 0.65 -14.61 44.43
N THR A 189 0.08 -13.43 44.72
CA THR A 189 0.41 -12.68 45.94
C THR A 189 -0.06 -13.41 47.19
N ALA A 190 -1.30 -13.94 47.18
CA ALA A 190 -1.82 -14.71 48.30
C ALA A 190 -0.99 -15.99 48.57
N ASP A 191 -0.59 -16.70 47.52
CA ASP A 191 0.26 -17.89 47.62
C ASP A 191 1.65 -17.54 48.17
N ALA A 192 2.27 -16.47 47.67
CA ALA A 192 3.56 -15.99 48.17
C ALA A 192 3.50 -15.59 49.65
N GLU A 193 2.42 -14.93 50.07
CA GLU A 193 2.19 -14.62 51.49
C GLU A 193 2.01 -15.88 52.34
N MET A 194 1.24 -16.86 51.86
CA MET A 194 1.03 -18.13 52.55
C MET A 194 2.34 -18.90 52.71
N MET A 195 3.13 -19.01 51.64
CA MET A 195 4.46 -19.63 51.67
C MET A 195 5.39 -18.88 52.64
N GLY A 196 5.37 -17.55 52.62
CA GLY A 196 6.16 -16.72 53.55
C GLY A 196 5.76 -16.93 55.01
N ARG A 197 4.46 -17.01 55.31
CA ARG A 197 3.96 -17.32 56.67
C ARG A 197 4.38 -18.72 57.11
N ALA A 198 4.24 -19.73 56.24
CA ALA A 198 4.62 -21.10 56.54
C ALA A 198 6.14 -21.24 56.79
N ALA A 199 6.97 -20.64 55.94
CA ALA A 199 8.42 -20.66 56.08
C ALA A 199 8.88 -19.98 57.38
N ARG A 200 8.27 -18.84 57.76
CA ARG A 200 8.55 -18.16 59.04
C ARG A 200 8.16 -19.03 60.24
N ALA A 201 6.97 -19.63 60.22
CA ALA A 201 6.52 -20.50 61.31
C ALA A 201 7.43 -21.72 61.49
N GLU A 202 7.91 -22.32 60.40
CA GLU A 202 8.87 -23.42 60.46
C GLU A 202 10.24 -22.97 60.98
N ALA A 203 10.74 -21.81 60.53
CA ALA A 203 11.98 -21.23 61.05
C ALA A 203 11.89 -20.96 62.56
N ASP A 204 10.78 -20.38 63.03
CA ASP A 204 10.55 -20.13 64.46
C ASP A 204 10.50 -21.44 65.26
N ARG A 205 9.87 -22.49 64.71
CA ARG A 205 9.84 -23.83 65.32
C ARG A 205 11.23 -24.43 65.44
N LEU A 206 12.02 -24.39 64.37
CA LEU A 206 13.39 -24.91 64.37
C LEU A 206 14.28 -24.14 65.36
N LEU A 207 14.15 -22.81 65.42
CA LEU A 207 14.88 -21.99 66.38
C LEU A 207 14.48 -22.32 67.83
N ALA A 208 13.19 -22.51 68.12
CA ALA A 208 12.72 -22.90 69.44
C ALA A 208 13.24 -24.29 69.85
N GLN A 209 13.24 -25.25 68.93
CA GLN A 209 13.79 -26.59 69.16
C GLN A 209 15.31 -26.55 69.42
N ALA A 210 16.05 -25.80 68.59
CA ALA A 210 17.50 -25.65 68.75
C ALA A 210 17.86 -24.98 70.08
N ARG A 211 17.09 -23.96 70.51
CA ARG A 211 17.26 -23.32 71.82
C ARG A 211 16.96 -24.28 72.97
N ALA A 212 15.85 -25.02 72.91
CA ALA A 212 15.50 -25.98 73.93
C ALA A 212 16.55 -27.09 74.08
N GLU A 213 17.11 -27.58 72.97
CA GLU A 213 18.21 -28.56 73.00
C GLU A 213 19.51 -27.96 73.53
N ALA A 214 19.85 -26.72 73.15
CA ALA A 214 20.99 -26.01 73.70
C ALA A 214 20.86 -25.84 75.23
N ASP A 215 19.70 -25.39 75.71
CA ASP A 215 19.41 -25.24 77.15
C ASP A 215 19.51 -26.60 77.87
N ARG A 216 19.02 -27.67 77.25
CA ARG A 216 19.13 -29.04 77.78
C ARG A 216 20.59 -29.48 77.89
N LEU A 217 21.40 -29.27 76.85
CA LEU A 217 22.82 -29.61 76.85
C LEU A 217 23.59 -28.82 77.91
N VAL A 218 23.30 -27.52 78.05
CA VAL A 218 23.88 -26.67 79.09
C VAL A 218 23.48 -27.16 80.49
N ALA A 219 22.21 -27.52 80.71
CA ALA A 219 21.74 -28.06 81.98
C ALA A 219 22.43 -29.39 82.33
N VAL A 220 22.55 -30.32 81.38
CA VAL A 220 23.26 -31.60 81.57
C VAL A 220 24.74 -31.37 81.85
N ALA A 221 25.40 -30.48 81.10
CA ALA A 221 26.80 -30.14 81.32
C ALA A 221 27.02 -29.51 82.71
N THR A 222 26.09 -28.66 83.16
CA THR A 222 26.14 -28.03 84.49
C THR A 222 25.92 -29.06 85.59
N ASP A 223 24.90 -29.92 85.47
CA ASP A 223 24.62 -30.97 86.45
C ASP A 223 25.80 -31.93 86.59
N THR A 224 26.34 -32.41 85.46
CA THR A 224 27.54 -33.29 85.46
C THR A 224 28.77 -32.59 86.03
N ALA A 225 28.98 -31.30 85.78
CA ALA A 225 30.05 -30.52 86.40
C ALA A 225 29.87 -30.43 87.92
N THR A 226 28.68 -30.09 88.41
CA THR A 226 28.40 -30.03 89.86
C THR A 226 28.49 -31.39 90.54
N GLN A 227 28.11 -32.48 89.87
CA GLN A 227 28.26 -33.84 90.39
C GLN A 227 29.74 -34.23 90.49
N ARG A 228 30.56 -33.85 89.51
CA ARG A 228 32.02 -34.03 89.56
C ARG A 228 32.66 -33.22 90.68
N GLU A 229 32.22 -31.98 90.89
CA GLU A 229 32.69 -31.15 92.01
C GLU A 229 32.30 -31.76 93.36
N ARG A 230 31.05 -32.22 93.52
CA ARG A 230 30.58 -32.87 94.76
C ARG A 230 31.31 -34.18 95.05
N SER A 231 31.50 -35.02 94.04
CA SER A 231 32.25 -36.29 94.19
C SER A 231 33.72 -36.02 94.52
N SER A 232 34.38 -35.09 93.82
CA SER A 232 35.73 -34.63 94.15
C SER A 232 35.83 -34.07 95.57
N ALA A 233 34.88 -33.22 95.99
CA ALA A 233 34.84 -32.68 97.35
C ALA A 233 34.65 -33.78 98.40
N HIS A 234 33.82 -34.79 98.10
CA HIS A 234 33.62 -35.94 98.98
C HIS A 234 34.89 -36.80 99.08
N GLU A 235 35.57 -37.07 97.97
CA GLU A 235 36.87 -37.76 97.94
C GLU A 235 37.92 -36.99 98.74
N LEU A 236 38.01 -35.66 98.56
CA LEU A 236 38.91 -34.81 99.34
C LEU A 236 38.59 -34.85 100.84
N HIS A 237 37.30 -34.86 101.21
CA HIS A 237 36.88 -34.98 102.61
C HIS A 237 37.23 -36.34 103.21
N GLN A 238 37.04 -37.44 102.45
CA GLN A 238 37.49 -38.77 102.87
C GLN A 238 39.01 -38.84 103.04
N LEU A 239 39.78 -38.29 102.09
CA LEU A 239 41.23 -38.22 102.18
C LEU A 239 41.70 -37.39 103.38
N ALA A 240 41.05 -36.26 103.66
CA ALA A 240 41.35 -35.44 104.84
C ALA A 240 41.06 -36.21 106.14
N ARG A 241 39.94 -36.93 106.21
CA ARG A 241 39.61 -37.78 107.37
C ARG A 241 40.61 -38.92 107.55
N LEU A 242 40.99 -39.61 106.46
CA LEU A 242 42.03 -40.63 106.49
C LEU A 242 43.37 -40.05 106.94
N GLN A 243 43.72 -38.84 106.50
CA GLN A 243 44.92 -38.15 106.96
C GLN A 243 44.85 -37.82 108.45
N GLU A 244 43.70 -37.37 108.97
CA GLU A 244 43.49 -37.14 110.41
C GLU A 244 43.57 -38.44 111.21
N GLU A 245 42.95 -39.53 110.72
CA GLU A 245 43.02 -40.86 111.33
C GLU A 245 44.47 -41.38 111.33
N ILE A 246 45.18 -41.29 110.20
CA ILE A 246 46.61 -41.64 110.11
C ILE A 246 47.44 -40.76 111.05
N ASN A 247 47.18 -39.45 111.11
CA ASN A 247 47.88 -38.55 112.01
C ASN A 247 47.59 -38.90 113.48
N ALA A 248 46.35 -39.20 113.83
CA ALA A 248 45.96 -39.63 115.18
C ALA A 248 46.59 -40.98 115.54
N ASP A 249 46.63 -41.94 114.62
CA ASP A 249 47.32 -43.21 114.78
C ASP A 249 48.83 -43.01 114.91
N LEU A 250 49.44 -42.11 114.13
CA LEU A 250 50.84 -41.72 114.28
C LEU A 250 51.10 -41.06 115.64
N TYR A 251 50.21 -40.18 116.12
CA TYR A 251 50.29 -39.62 117.47
C TYR A 251 50.13 -40.70 118.54
N ARG A 252 49.23 -41.66 118.36
CA ARG A 252 49.02 -42.77 119.29
C ARG A 252 50.20 -43.75 119.30
N VAL A 253 50.75 -44.08 118.14
CA VAL A 253 51.99 -44.85 118.00
C VAL A 253 53.15 -44.08 118.61
N LYS A 254 53.25 -42.76 118.41
CA LYS A 254 54.24 -41.92 119.07
C LYS A 254 54.05 -41.95 120.59
N ASP A 255 52.84 -41.84 121.11
CA ASP A 255 52.56 -41.86 122.55
C ASP A 255 52.84 -43.24 123.17
N VAL A 256 52.53 -44.32 122.43
CA VAL A 256 52.91 -45.71 122.76
C VAL A 256 54.42 -45.92 122.70
N LEU A 257 55.10 -45.34 121.71
CA LEU A 257 56.56 -45.35 121.63
C LEU A 257 57.18 -44.52 122.76
N ASP A 258 56.64 -43.36 123.11
CA ASP A 258 57.09 -42.53 124.23
C ASP A 258 56.81 -43.22 125.59
N THR A 259 55.80 -44.11 125.68
CA THR A 259 55.51 -44.92 126.88
C THR A 259 56.28 -46.25 126.96
N LEU A 260 56.64 -46.89 125.83
CA LEU A 260 57.53 -48.06 125.79
C LEU A 260 59.02 -47.68 125.78
N PHE A 261 59.34 -46.48 125.30
CA PHE A 261 60.67 -45.90 125.22
C PHE A 261 60.62 -44.46 125.79
N GLY A 262 60.78 -44.31 127.10
CA GLY A 262 61.05 -43.01 127.71
C GLY A 262 62.26 -42.29 127.07
N PRO A 263 62.38 -40.97 127.22
CA PRO A 263 62.93 -40.07 126.22
C PRO A 263 64.42 -40.31 125.97
N GLY A 264 64.75 -40.82 124.77
CA GLY A 264 66.13 -40.84 124.28
C GLY A 264 66.39 -41.84 123.16
N ALA A 265 66.25 -41.40 121.89
CA ALA A 265 67.08 -41.85 120.78
C ALA A 265 66.81 -41.02 119.51
N ALA A 266 67.84 -40.30 119.07
CA ALA A 266 67.98 -39.85 117.68
C ALA A 266 68.22 -41.06 116.75
N ILE A 267 68.14 -40.86 115.42
CA ILE A 267 69.13 -41.29 114.38
C ILE A 267 68.46 -41.38 112.98
N THR A 268 68.79 -40.38 112.15
CA THR A 268 69.21 -40.35 110.71
C THR A 268 68.63 -41.24 109.58
N GLY A 269 68.50 -40.59 108.41
CA GLY A 269 68.79 -41.13 107.05
C GLY A 269 67.58 -41.66 106.28
N GLY A 270 67.35 -41.43 104.99
CA GLY A 270 68.11 -40.82 103.90
C GLY A 270 67.53 -41.30 102.55
N ALA A 271 67.37 -40.36 101.61
CA ALA A 271 67.43 -40.50 100.13
C ALA A 271 66.55 -41.53 99.36
N MET A 272 65.86 -41.06 98.30
CA MET A 272 66.19 -41.33 96.88
C MET A 272 65.02 -40.99 95.92
N LEU A 273 65.32 -40.11 94.96
CA LEU A 273 64.63 -39.89 93.68
C LEU A 273 64.80 -41.12 92.75
N PRO A 274 64.03 -41.34 91.64
CA PRO A 274 64.21 -40.54 90.42
C PRO A 274 63.06 -40.43 89.38
N LYS A 275 63.39 -39.60 88.37
CA LYS A 275 62.75 -39.11 87.13
C LYS A 275 62.30 -40.18 86.10
N ARG A 276 61.33 -39.87 85.22
CA ARG A 276 61.51 -39.45 83.78
C ARG A 276 60.27 -39.64 82.86
N ARG A 277 59.99 -38.60 82.05
CA ARG A 277 59.71 -38.53 80.56
C ARG A 277 58.43 -39.21 80.01
N LYS A 278 57.83 -38.88 78.85
CA LYS A 278 58.13 -38.02 77.67
C LYS A 278 56.85 -37.88 76.80
N ASP A 279 56.77 -36.77 76.07
CA ASP A 279 56.27 -36.54 74.68
C ASP A 279 54.87 -36.98 74.20
N GLY A 280 54.18 -36.03 73.53
CA GLY A 280 53.21 -36.29 72.46
C GLY A 280 52.19 -35.17 72.19
N SER A 281 52.39 -34.35 71.16
CA SER A 281 51.39 -33.50 70.48
C SER A 281 51.38 -33.86 68.97
N PRO A 282 50.54 -33.25 68.10
CA PRO A 282 49.08 -33.25 67.90
C PRO A 282 48.71 -33.89 66.51
N PRO A 283 47.54 -33.63 65.84
CA PRO A 283 47.39 -32.41 65.02
C PRO A 283 45.95 -31.86 64.85
N ALA A 284 45.88 -30.75 64.11
CA ALA A 284 44.75 -29.87 63.81
C ALA A 284 43.87 -30.30 62.63
N HIS A 285 42.68 -29.69 62.48
CA HIS A 285 42.13 -29.28 61.18
C HIS A 285 41.16 -28.09 61.31
N GLN A 286 41.54 -26.97 60.69
CA GLN A 286 40.64 -25.97 60.09
C GLN A 286 40.50 -26.28 58.58
N ALA A 287 39.34 -25.93 58.00
CA ALA A 287 39.01 -25.59 56.59
C ALA A 287 37.51 -25.93 56.37
N ASN A 288 36.65 -25.22 55.65
CA ASN A 288 36.75 -24.03 54.82
C ASN A 288 35.33 -23.48 54.53
N ALA A 289 35.26 -22.26 54.01
CA ALA A 289 34.10 -21.65 53.37
C ALA A 289 33.71 -22.34 52.04
N VAL A 290 32.40 -22.42 51.75
CA VAL A 290 31.66 -21.85 50.59
C VAL A 290 30.21 -21.65 51.03
#